data_AF-A0A2G6HC67-F1
#
_entry.id   AF-A0A2G6HC67-F1
#
_cell.length_a   1.000
_cell.length_b   1.000
_cell.length_c   1.000
_cell.angle_alpha   90.00
_cell.angle_beta   90.00
_cell.angle_gamma   90.00
#
_symmetry.space_group_name_H-M   'P 1'
#
loop_
_entity.id
_entity.type
_entity.pdbx_description
1 polymer ?
#
loop_
_entity_poly.entity_id
_entity_poly.type
_entity_poly.pdbx_seq_one_letter_code
_entity_poly.pdbx_strand_id
1 'polypeptide(L)' 'MPDPTLYGNGYTCPACELRREADRQRTVFGSTDIPCNQCNGTGRIAKTAAQIVAEQVAWTREHYWSQKRYA' A
#
# COMPACT_ATOMS: atom_id res chain seq x y z
N MET A 1 -8.42 0.24 12.63
CA MET A 1 -7.48 1.38 12.59
C MET A 1 -6.69 1.27 11.28
N PRO A 2 -6.61 2.33 10.46
CA PRO A 2 -5.78 2.31 9.26
C PRO A 2 -4.30 2.34 9.67
N ASP A 3 -3.69 1.16 9.68
CA ASP A 3 -2.26 0.96 9.98
C ASP A 3 -1.59 0.38 8.73
N PRO A 4 -0.58 1.06 8.15
CA PRO A 4 0.08 0.61 6.92
C PRO A 4 0.92 -0.67 7.09
N THR A 5 1.18 -1.10 8.32
CA THR A 5 1.88 -2.37 8.62
C THR A 5 0.95 -3.59 8.53
N LEU A 6 -0.36 -3.38 8.65
CA LEU A 6 -1.35 -4.44 8.50
C LEU A 6 -1.56 -4.79 7.02
N TYR A 7 -1.69 -6.08 6.74
CA TYR A 7 -1.95 -6.57 5.39
C TYR A 7 -3.26 -5.97 4.82
N GLY A 8 -3.21 -5.50 3.57
CA GLY A 8 -4.36 -4.88 2.88
C GLY A 8 -4.62 -3.40 3.22
N ASN A 9 -4.10 -2.91 4.35
CA ASN A 9 -4.39 -1.56 4.85
C ASN A 9 -3.52 -0.44 4.27
N GLY A 10 -2.66 -0.75 3.32
CA GLY A 10 -1.76 0.23 2.73
C GLY A 10 -1.24 -0.21 1.37
N TYR A 11 -0.61 0.73 0.68
CA TYR A 11 0.05 0.50 -0.60
C TYR A 11 1.48 1.02 -0.55
N THR A 12 2.32 0.55 -1.48
CA THR A 12 3.70 1.00 -1.60
C THR A 12 3.72 2.50 -1.90
N CYS A 13 4.57 3.24 -1.21
CA CYS A 13 4.72 4.67 -1.49
C CYS A 13 5.35 4.86 -2.88
N PRO A 14 4.67 5.54 -3.83
CA PRO A 14 5.16 5.67 -5.20
C PRO A 14 6.46 6.47 -5.27
N ALA A 15 6.64 7.49 -4.41
CA ALA A 15 7.91 8.23 -4.35
C ALA A 15 9.07 7.35 -3.87
N CYS A 16 8.82 6.41 -2.94
CA CYS A 16 9.84 5.47 -2.49
C CYS A 16 10.15 4.41 -3.54
N GLU A 17 9.15 3.98 -4.32
CA GLU A 17 9.33 3.05 -5.43
C GLU A 17 10.20 3.66 -6.54
N LEU A 18 9.90 4.90 -6.93
CA LEU A 18 10.71 5.67 -7.88
C LEU A 18 12.15 5.90 -7.39
N ARG A 19 12.32 6.24 -6.10
CA ARG A 19 13.66 6.35 -5.49
C ARG A 19 14.44 5.04 -5.58
N ARG A 20 13.81 3.90 -5.25
CA ARG A 20 14.46 2.58 -5.34
C ARG A 20 14.87 2.24 -6.77
N GLU A 21 14.06 2.62 -7.76
CA GLU A 21 14.40 2.40 -9.17
C GLU A 21 15.60 3.24 -9.60
N ALA A 22 15.64 4.52 -9.22
CA ALA A 22 16.79 5.40 -9.45
C ALA A 22 18.05 4.94 -8.69
N ASP A 23 17.90 4.45 -7.46
CA ASP A 23 19.01 3.95 -6.64
C ASP A 23 19.58 2.63 -7.20
N ARG A 24 18.74 1.74 -7.74
CA ARG A 24 19.21 0.53 -8.45
C ARG A 24 20.05 0.86 -9.68
N GLN A 25 19.77 1.99 -10.34
CA GLN A 25 20.55 2.49 -11.48
C GLN A 25 21.84 3.20 -11.06
N ARG A 26 21.92 3.70 -9.82
CA ARG A 26 23.10 4.37 -9.24
C ARG A 26 23.92 3.37 -8.44
N THR A 27 24.85 2.71 -9.11
CA THR A 27 25.78 1.78 -8.47
C THR A 27 26.72 2.48 -7.48
N VAL A 28 26.95 1.81 -6.34
CA VAL A 28 28.05 1.97 -5.35
C VAL A 28 27.80 2.83 -4.11
N PHE A 29 27.08 3.95 -4.16
CA PHE A 29 26.85 4.79 -2.97
C PHE A 29 25.34 4.92 -2.72
N GLY A 30 24.81 4.12 -1.79
CA GLY A 30 23.38 4.09 -1.46
C GLY A 30 22.80 5.47 -1.17
N SER A 31 21.48 5.64 -1.35
CA SER A 31 20.85 6.93 -1.13
C SER A 31 20.97 7.38 0.32
N THR A 32 21.18 8.69 0.50
CA THR A 32 21.16 9.36 1.79
C THR A 32 19.88 8.98 2.54
N ASP A 33 19.99 8.65 3.83
CA ASP A 33 18.93 8.22 4.76
C ASP A 33 17.89 9.32 5.07
N ILE A 34 17.52 10.12 4.07
CA ILE A 34 16.51 11.15 4.19
C ILE A 34 15.14 10.47 4.16
N PRO A 35 14.34 10.54 5.24
CA PRO A 35 13.02 9.95 5.27
C PRO A 35 12.12 10.62 4.22
N CYS A 36 11.35 9.80 3.49
CA CYS A 36 10.45 10.32 2.46
C CYS A 36 9.29 11.08 3.11
N ASN A 37 9.06 12.33 2.72
CA ASN A 37 7.96 13.17 3.23
C ASN A 37 6.56 12.62 2.94
N GLN A 38 6.41 11.76 1.92
CA GLN A 38 5.11 11.22 1.56
C GLN A 38 4.66 10.08 2.49
N CYS A 39 5.60 9.27 2.97
CA CYS A 39 5.31 8.11 3.83
C CYS A 39 6.00 8.19 5.20
N ASN A 40 6.63 9.31 5.51
CA ASN A 40 7.47 9.53 6.70
C ASN A 40 8.51 8.41 6.92
N GLY A 41 9.14 7.94 5.84
CA GLY A 41 10.17 6.90 5.90
C GLY A 41 9.67 5.46 6.07
N THR A 42 8.37 5.23 6.16
CA THR A 42 7.81 3.86 6.33
C THR A 42 7.79 3.04 5.03
N GLY A 43 7.92 3.70 3.88
CA GLY A 43 7.80 3.08 2.56
C GLY A 43 6.38 2.65 2.17
N ARG A 44 5.39 2.82 3.05
CA ARG A 44 3.98 2.45 2.83
C ARG A 44 3.06 3.62 3.18
N ILE A 45 1.98 3.76 2.45
CA ILE A 45 0.95 4.75 2.71
C ILE A 45 -0.29 4.02 3.20
N ALA A 46 -0.80 4.43 4.35
CA ALA A 46 -2.02 3.87 4.90
C ALA A 46 -3.22 4.27 4.02
N LYS A 47 -4.06 3.29 3.70
CA LYS A 47 -5.38 3.54 3.12
C LYS A 47 -6.27 4.15 4.18
N THR A 48 -7.25 4.93 3.75
CA THR A 48 -8.30 5.41 4.66
C THR A 48 -9.19 4.23 5.06
N ALA A 49 -9.86 4.35 6.21
CA ALA A 49 -10.83 3.34 6.63
C ALA A 49 -11.91 3.09 5.56
N ALA A 50 -12.35 4.15 4.86
CA ALA A 50 -13.32 4.05 3.78
C ALA A 50 -12.80 3.23 2.58
N GLN A 51 -11.54 3.42 2.19
CA GLN A 51 -10.91 2.64 1.12
C GLN A 51 -10.80 1.16 1.50
N ILE A 52 -10.36 0.87 2.73
CA ILE A 52 -10.24 -0.51 3.25
C ILE A 52 -11.61 -1.21 3.19
N VAL A 53 -12.66 -0.55 3.69
CA VAL A 53 -14.02 -1.11 3.67
C VAL A 53 -14.51 -1.32 2.24
N ALA A 54 -14.32 -0.35 1.35
CA ALA A 54 -14.76 -0.43 -0.03
C ALA A 54 -14.12 -1.62 -0.77
N GLU A 55 -12.80 -1.79 -0.64
CA GLU A 55 -12.08 -2.92 -1.23
C GLU A 55 -12.54 -4.26 -0.66
N GLN A 56 -12.70 -4.35 0.66
CA GLN A 56 -13.14 -5.59 1.30
C GLN A 56 -14.56 -5.98 0.87
N VAL A 57 -15.48 -5.01 0.75
CA VAL A 57 -16.84 -5.26 0.25
C VAL A 57 -16.82 -5.69 -1.21
N ALA A 58 -15.99 -5.06 -2.06
CA ALA A 58 -15.85 -5.45 -3.46
C ALA A 58 -15.31 -6.88 -3.62
N TRP A 59 -14.25 -7.22 -2.88
CA TRP A 59 -13.68 -8.57 -2.85
C TRP A 59 -14.70 -9.62 -2.36
N THR A 60 -15.45 -9.28 -1.30
CA THR A 60 -16.48 -10.18 -0.75
C THR A 60 -17.64 -10.38 -1.73
N ARG A 61 -18.04 -9.33 -2.46
CA ARG A 61 -19.05 -9.41 -3.53
C ARG A 61 -18.65 -10.40 -4.61
N GLU A 62 -17.41 -10.29 -5.07
CA GLU A 62 -16.88 -11.12 -6.16
C GLU A 62 -16.78 -12.59 -5.74
N HIS A 63 -16.21 -12.85 -4.55
CA HIS A 63 -15.82 -14.21 -4.15
C HIS A 63 -16.88 -14.96 -3.33
N TYR A 64 -17.72 -14.27 -2.56
CA TYR A 64 -18.65 -14.91 -1.62
C TYR A 64 -20.12 -14.65 -1.93
N TRP A 65 -20.49 -13.44 -2.37
CA TRP A 65 -21.91 -13.11 -2.61
C TRP A 65 -22.39 -13.46 -4.02
N SER A 66 -21.50 -13.81 -4.95
CA SER A 66 -21.86 -14.36 -6.27
C SER A 66 -22.46 -15.78 -6.19
N GLN A 67 -22.19 -16.50 -5.09
CA GLN A 67 -22.83 -17.78 -4.81
C GLN A 67 -24.21 -17.50 -4.20
N LYS A 68 -25.28 -17.65 -5.01
CA LYS A 68 -26.70 -17.48 -4.66
C LYS A 68 -27.23 -18.43 -3.55
N ARG A 69 -26.49 -18.67 -2.47
CA ARG A 69 -26.96 -19.40 -1.29
C ARG A 69 -27.54 -18.50 -0.20
N TYR A 70 -27.44 -17.18 -0.38
CA TYR A 70 -27.93 -16.17 0.56
C TYR A 70 -28.79 -15.08 -0.11
N ALA A 71 -29.35 -15.36 -1.30
CA ALA A 71 -30.31 -14.51 -1.98
C ALA A 71 -31.72 -15.08 -1.84
#